data_AF-A0A1V6SRT0-F1
#
_entry.id   AF-A0A1V6SRT0-F1
#
_cell.length_a   1.000
_cell.length_b   1.000
_cell.length_c   1.000
_cell.angle_alpha   90.00
_cell.angle_beta   90.00
_cell.angle_gamma   90.00
#
_symmetry.space_group_name_H-M   'P 1'
#
loop_
_entity.id
_entity.type
_entity.pdbx_description
1 polymer ?
#
loop_
_entity_poly.entity_id
_entity_poly.type
_entity_poly.pdbx_seq_one_letter_code
_entity_poly.pdbx_strand_id
1 'polypeptide(L)'
;MSSAKRILNFFWGAGTRGVAGVNETAAQSAVEAALKNKAASFPELANASKASVESRPHSTPKADGRRDPLHANFRISSDDGKPLTSAHYYPNPLGGEQVWFSKPKYNGGKQANEYFPQDKESKGRAK
;
A
#
# COMPACT_ATOMS: atom_id res chain seq x y z
N MET A 1 10.82 24.42 10.86
CA MET A 1 10.59 23.03 10.46
C MET A 1 10.36 23.02 8.95
N SER A 2 11.35 22.55 8.17
CA SER A 2 11.19 22.45 6.71
C SER A 2 10.18 21.35 6.41
N SER A 3 8.97 21.71 6.00
CA SER A 3 8.06 20.77 5.36
C SER A 3 8.75 20.24 4.11
N ALA A 4 9.30 19.03 4.18
CA ALA A 4 9.86 18.36 3.02
C ALA A 4 8.79 18.40 1.92
N LYS A 5 9.10 19.09 0.82
CA LYS A 5 8.16 19.31 -0.27
C LYS A 5 7.71 17.94 -0.77
N ARG A 6 6.41 17.65 -0.63
CA ARG A 6 5.84 16.39 -1.10
C ARG A 6 6.05 16.30 -2.60
N ILE A 7 6.58 15.18 -3.08
CA ILE A 7 6.75 14.93 -4.52
C ILE A 7 5.47 14.37 -5.16
N LEU A 8 4.54 13.86 -4.34
CA LEU A 8 3.27 13.29 -4.77
C LEU A 8 2.09 14.14 -4.28
N ASN A 9 1.16 14.36 -5.19
CA ASN A 9 -0.19 14.80 -4.86
C ASN A 9 -1.05 13.57 -4.52
N PHE A 10 -1.62 13.56 -3.33
CA PHE A 10 -2.43 12.46 -2.83
C PHE A 10 -3.92 12.75 -2.94
N PHE A 11 -4.66 11.79 -3.47
CA PHE A 11 -6.10 11.87 -3.64
C PHE A 11 -6.78 10.68 -2.96
N TRP A 12 -7.81 10.95 -2.19
CA TRP A 12 -8.65 9.93 -1.58
C TRP A 12 -10.05 10.11 -2.17
N GLY A 13 -10.53 9.09 -2.86
CA GLY A 13 -11.87 9.07 -3.42
C GLY A 13 -12.97 9.25 -2.35
N ALA A 14 -14.18 9.51 -2.81
CA ALA A 14 -15.33 9.61 -1.92
C ALA A 14 -15.51 8.30 -1.13
N GLY A 15 -15.66 8.40 0.19
CA GLY A 15 -15.88 7.24 1.07
C GLY A 15 -14.65 6.38 1.37
N THR A 16 -13.44 6.78 0.95
CA THR A 16 -12.20 6.05 1.26
C THR A 16 -11.44 6.61 2.48
N ARG A 17 -11.84 7.79 2.96
CA ARG A 17 -11.27 8.48 4.12
C ARG A 17 -11.82 7.97 5.45
N GLY A 18 -11.05 8.16 6.53
CA GLY A 18 -11.50 7.91 7.89
C GLY A 18 -11.77 6.43 8.22
N VAL A 19 -11.17 5.49 7.48
CA VAL A 19 -11.28 4.07 7.82
C VAL A 19 -10.50 3.78 9.10
N ALA A 20 -11.18 3.22 10.10
CA ALA A 20 -10.56 2.82 11.35
C ALA A 20 -9.35 1.91 11.11
N GLY A 21 -8.22 2.22 11.75
CA GLY A 21 -6.95 1.50 11.58
C GLY A 21 -6.08 2.01 10.43
N VAL A 22 -6.56 2.92 9.58
CA VAL A 22 -5.75 3.57 8.53
C VAL A 22 -5.53 5.05 8.88
N ASN A 23 -4.27 5.41 9.16
CA ASN A 23 -3.88 6.82 9.25
C ASN A 23 -3.47 7.32 7.87
N GLU A 24 -4.26 8.23 7.30
CA GLU A 24 -4.05 8.75 5.94
C GLU A 24 -2.71 9.46 5.79
N THR A 25 -2.27 10.19 6.81
CA THR A 25 -0.99 10.92 6.75
C THR A 25 0.18 9.96 6.79
N ALA A 26 0.12 8.94 7.66
CA ALA A 26 1.13 7.88 7.71
C ALA A 26 1.19 7.09 6.39
N ALA A 27 0.03 6.78 5.81
CA ALA A 27 -0.07 6.09 4.52
C ALA A 27 0.59 6.90 3.40
N GLN A 28 0.28 8.20 3.31
CA GLN A 28 0.86 9.10 2.31
C GLN A 28 2.38 9.20 2.48
N SER A 29 2.87 9.41 3.71
CA SER A 29 4.30 9.48 4.00
C SER A 29 5.04 8.17 3.69
N ALA A 30 4.46 7.03 4.03
CA ALA A 30 5.06 5.72 3.76
C ALA A 30 5.15 5.43 2.25
N VAL A 31 4.08 5.71 1.49
CA VAL A 31 4.06 5.53 0.02
C VAL A 31 5.05 6.46 -0.66
N GLU A 32 5.13 7.72 -0.22
CA GLU A 32 6.10 8.67 -0.76
C GLU A 32 7.55 8.24 -0.47
N ALA A 33 7.84 7.80 0.75
CA ALA A 33 9.17 7.29 1.12
C ALA A 33 9.53 6.03 0.32
N ALA A 34 8.61 5.09 0.18
CA ALA A 34 8.81 3.89 -0.62
C ALA A 34 9.10 4.23 -2.09
N LEU A 35 8.36 5.17 -2.69
CA LEU A 35 8.61 5.62 -4.05
C LEU A 35 9.98 6.29 -4.20
N LYS A 36 10.37 7.18 -3.28
CA LYS A 36 11.70 7.82 -3.30
C LYS A 36 12.82 6.78 -3.24
N ASN A 37 12.69 5.78 -2.38
CA ASN A 37 13.67 4.71 -2.23
C ASN A 37 13.79 3.88 -3.51
N LYS A 38 12.70 3.69 -4.26
CA LYS A 38 12.70 2.90 -5.51
C LYS A 38 13.06 3.71 -6.75
N ALA A 39 12.82 5.02 -6.76
CA ALA A 39 13.08 5.88 -7.91
C ALA A 39 14.55 5.88 -8.35
N ALA A 40 15.49 5.67 -7.42
CA ALA A 40 16.91 5.55 -7.74
C ALA A 40 17.23 4.30 -8.59
N SER A 41 16.55 3.18 -8.32
CA SER A 41 16.73 1.91 -9.04
C SER A 41 15.78 1.75 -10.24
N PHE A 42 14.66 2.48 -10.25
CA PHE A 42 13.61 2.40 -11.26
C PHE A 42 13.23 3.83 -11.69
N PRO A 43 13.94 4.40 -12.67
CA PRO A 43 13.74 5.78 -13.11
C PRO A 43 12.32 6.09 -13.57
N GLU A 44 11.54 5.09 -14.02
CA GLU A 44 10.14 5.30 -14.38
C GLU A 44 9.28 5.76 -13.19
N LEU A 45 9.67 5.42 -11.95
CA LEU A 45 9.00 5.85 -10.73
C LEU A 45 9.38 7.27 -10.31
N ALA A 46 10.49 7.81 -10.82
CA ALA A 46 10.86 9.21 -10.58
C ALA A 46 9.86 10.18 -11.22
N ASN A 47 9.13 9.73 -12.24
CA ASN A 47 8.06 10.49 -12.89
C ASN A 47 6.71 10.39 -12.15
N ALA A 48 6.65 9.68 -11.02
CA ALA A 48 5.43 9.60 -10.23
C ALA A 48 5.11 10.95 -9.59
N SER A 49 3.90 11.45 -9.84
CA SER A 49 3.45 12.76 -9.34
C SER A 49 2.09 12.69 -8.62
N LYS A 50 1.32 11.62 -8.85
CA LYS A 50 -0.03 11.45 -8.30
C LYS A 50 -0.19 10.07 -7.69
N ALA A 51 -0.86 10.00 -6.54
CA ALA A 51 -1.24 8.76 -5.88
C ALA A 51 -2.70 8.83 -5.43
N SER A 52 -3.56 7.95 -5.93
CA SER A 52 -5.01 7.95 -5.63
C SER A 52 -5.48 6.67 -4.93
N VAL A 53 -6.36 6.81 -3.94
CA VAL A 53 -7.08 5.71 -3.30
C VAL A 53 -8.53 5.73 -3.77
N GLU A 54 -8.88 4.83 -4.67
CA GLU A 54 -10.21 4.75 -5.30
C GLU A 54 -11.12 3.72 -4.62
N SER A 55 -10.53 2.75 -3.92
CA SER A 55 -11.28 1.75 -3.14
C SER A 55 -11.12 1.99 -1.65
N ARG A 56 -12.20 1.77 -0.90
CA ARG A 56 -12.17 1.88 0.56
C ARG A 56 -11.16 0.86 1.12
N PRO A 57 -10.25 1.27 2.03
CA PRO A 57 -9.35 0.34 2.70
C PRO A 57 -10.10 -0.83 3.34
N HIS A 58 -9.60 -2.05 3.16
CA HIS A 58 -10.26 -3.28 3.56
C HIS A 58 -9.27 -4.42 3.82
N SER A 59 -9.75 -5.51 4.42
CA SER A 59 -9.06 -6.80 4.49
C SER A 59 -9.82 -7.81 3.62
N THR A 60 -9.12 -8.80 3.07
CA THR A 60 -9.74 -9.81 2.20
C THR A 60 -9.33 -11.22 2.62
N PRO A 61 -10.27 -12.09 3.05
CA PRO A 61 -9.96 -13.50 3.24
C PRO A 61 -9.63 -14.16 1.89
N LYS A 62 -8.72 -15.13 1.89
CA LYS A 62 -8.31 -15.90 0.71
C LYS A 62 -8.82 -17.34 0.80
N ALA A 63 -9.01 -17.96 -0.35
CA ALA A 63 -9.51 -19.33 -0.46
C ALA A 63 -8.57 -20.39 0.16
N ASP A 64 -7.29 -20.07 0.31
CA ASP A 64 -6.26 -20.95 0.87
C ASP A 64 -6.11 -20.80 2.40
N GLY A 65 -7.07 -20.15 3.06
CA GLY A 65 -7.05 -19.93 4.51
C GLY A 65 -6.14 -18.80 4.97
N ARG A 66 -5.47 -18.08 4.06
CA ARG A 66 -4.75 -16.84 4.41
C ARG A 66 -5.70 -15.65 4.43
N ARG A 67 -5.28 -14.57 5.07
CA ARG A 67 -5.99 -13.30 5.08
C ARG A 67 -5.09 -12.17 4.62
N ASP A 68 -5.51 -11.47 3.58
CA ASP A 68 -4.94 -10.18 3.20
C ASP A 68 -5.31 -9.16 4.29
N PRO A 69 -4.32 -8.63 5.04
CA PRO A 69 -4.60 -7.72 6.15
C PRO A 69 -5.24 -6.41 5.68
N LEU A 70 -5.70 -5.61 6.64
CA LEU A 70 -6.24 -4.28 6.37
C LEU A 70 -5.19 -3.46 5.62
N HIS A 71 -5.56 -2.95 4.45
CA HIS A 71 -4.66 -2.13 3.63
C HIS A 71 -5.41 -1.09 2.80
N ALA A 72 -4.69 -0.05 2.38
CA ALA A 72 -5.14 0.93 1.41
C ALA A 72 -4.39 0.73 0.08
N ASN A 73 -5.11 0.73 -1.04
CA ASN A 73 -4.51 0.61 -2.37
C ASN A 73 -4.34 1.99 -3.02
N PHE A 74 -3.10 2.36 -3.31
CA PHE A 74 -2.73 3.58 -4.03
C PHE A 74 -2.43 3.25 -5.48
N ARG A 75 -3.17 3.86 -6.40
CA ARG A 75 -2.82 3.91 -7.81
C ARG A 75 -1.84 5.06 -8.04
N ILE A 76 -0.69 4.78 -8.62
CA ILE A 76 0.40 5.74 -8.84
C ILE A 76 0.51 6.07 -10.32
N SER A 77 0.50 7.36 -10.66
CA SER A 77 0.56 7.85 -12.04
C SER A 77 1.53 9.02 -12.21
N SER A 78 1.93 9.26 -13.47
CA SER A 78 2.66 10.47 -13.87
C SER A 78 1.72 11.67 -13.98
N ASP A 79 2.29 12.84 -14.25
CA ASP A 79 1.51 14.07 -14.30
C ASP A 79 0.50 14.07 -15.46
N ASP A 80 0.87 13.50 -16.60
CA ASP A 80 0.00 13.26 -17.77
C ASP A 80 -1.07 12.18 -17.52
N GLY A 81 -1.16 11.64 -16.31
CA GLY A 81 -2.15 10.64 -15.92
C GLY A 81 -1.81 9.20 -16.32
N LYS A 82 -0.62 8.96 -16.89
CA LYS A 82 -0.18 7.60 -17.27
C LYS A 82 0.00 6.74 -16.02
N PRO A 83 -0.65 5.56 -15.92
CA PRO A 83 -0.46 4.67 -14.77
C PRO A 83 0.95 4.07 -14.78
N LEU A 84 1.64 4.18 -13.65
CA LEU A 84 3.00 3.64 -13.47
C LEU A 84 2.95 2.31 -12.73
N THR A 85 2.28 2.29 -11.57
CA THR A 85 2.11 1.11 -10.72
C THR A 85 1.00 1.32 -9.69
N SER A 86 0.79 0.33 -8.84
CA SER A 86 -0.03 0.47 -7.64
C SER A 86 0.77 -0.01 -6.43
N ALA A 87 0.41 0.50 -5.26
CA ALA A 87 1.06 0.18 -3.99
C ALA A 87 0.00 -0.07 -2.91
N HIS A 88 0.23 -1.09 -2.09
CA HIS A 88 -0.60 -1.46 -0.97
C HIS A 88 0.09 -0.96 0.30
N TYR A 89 -0.56 -0.04 1.02
CA TYR A 89 -0.13 0.40 2.34
C TYR A 89 -0.79 -0.45 3.42
N TYR A 90 0.03 -1.08 4.25
CA TYR A 90 -0.37 -1.86 5.41
C TYR A 90 -0.06 -1.06 6.69
N PRO A 91 -1.07 -0.65 7.48
CA PRO A 91 -0.85 0.05 8.75
C PRO A 91 -0.03 -0.77 9.75
N ASN A 92 -0.23 -2.10 9.72
CA ASN A 92 0.61 -3.06 10.42
C ASN A 92 1.59 -3.67 9.40
N PRO A 93 2.91 -3.44 9.54
CA PRO A 93 3.90 -3.87 8.55
C PRO A 93 3.79 -5.37 8.24
N LEU A 94 3.83 -5.69 6.96
CA LEU A 94 3.72 -7.03 6.43
C LEU A 94 5.10 -7.49 5.96
N GLY A 95 5.66 -8.52 6.59
CA GLY A 95 7.04 -8.94 6.31
C GLY A 95 8.08 -7.87 6.65
N GLY A 96 7.77 -6.96 7.59
CA GLY A 96 8.62 -5.82 7.96
C GLY A 96 8.42 -4.56 7.10
N GLU A 97 7.61 -4.62 6.05
CA GLU A 97 7.39 -3.52 5.11
C GLU A 97 5.97 -2.94 5.27
N GLN A 98 5.85 -1.62 5.28
CA GLN A 98 4.55 -0.94 5.27
C GLN A 98 3.96 -0.80 3.87
N VAL A 99 4.78 -0.86 2.82
CA VAL A 99 4.35 -0.62 1.45
C VAL A 99 4.83 -1.74 0.55
N TRP A 100 3.87 -2.37 -0.12
CA TRP A 100 4.15 -3.39 -1.13
C TRP A 100 3.66 -2.91 -2.49
N PHE A 101 4.55 -2.82 -3.47
CA PHE A 101 4.13 -2.52 -4.83
C PHE A 101 3.50 -3.74 -5.49
N SER A 102 2.48 -3.56 -6.33
CA SER A 102 1.84 -4.68 -7.03
C SER A 102 2.78 -5.35 -8.04
N LYS A 103 3.81 -4.64 -8.51
CA LYS A 103 4.84 -5.18 -9.41
C LYS A 103 6.01 -5.75 -8.57
N PRO A 104 6.28 -7.07 -8.59
CA PRO A 104 7.31 -7.70 -7.74
C PRO A 104 8.74 -7.16 -7.97
N LYS A 105 9.05 -6.68 -9.18
CA LYS A 105 10.36 -6.07 -9.48
C LYS A 105 10.73 -4.92 -8.53
N TYR A 106 9.76 -4.19 -8.00
CA TYR A 106 10.01 -3.10 -7.06
C TYR A 106 10.23 -3.59 -5.61
N ASN A 107 9.88 -4.85 -5.33
CA ASN A 107 10.01 -5.47 -4.01
C ASN A 107 11.13 -6.52 -3.97
N GLY A 108 12.13 -6.42 -4.87
CA GLY A 108 13.22 -7.40 -4.94
C GLY A 108 12.74 -8.80 -5.38
N GLY A 109 11.69 -8.87 -6.20
CA GLY A 109 11.13 -10.12 -6.72
C GLY A 109 10.04 -10.74 -5.83
N LYS A 110 9.78 -10.18 -4.65
CA LYS A 110 8.82 -10.71 -3.68
C LYS A 110 7.41 -10.13 -3.84
N GLN A 111 6.44 -10.82 -3.27
CA GLN A 111 5.02 -10.44 -3.24
C GLN A 111 4.50 -10.36 -1.79
N ALA A 112 3.54 -9.45 -1.56
CA ALA A 112 2.91 -9.27 -0.25
C ALA A 112 2.24 -10.55 0.25
N ASN A 113 1.61 -11.31 -0.64
CA ASN A 113 0.85 -12.51 -0.28
C ASN A 113 1.69 -13.60 0.39
N GLU A 114 3.00 -13.65 0.15
CA GLU A 114 3.93 -14.57 0.80
C GLU A 114 3.97 -14.39 2.32
N TYR A 115 3.57 -13.21 2.81
CA TYR A 115 3.59 -12.84 4.22
C TYR A 115 2.20 -12.80 4.85
N PHE A 116 1.14 -13.08 4.09
CA PHE A 116 -0.22 -13.04 4.62
C PHE A 116 -0.37 -14.07 5.74
N PRO A 117 -0.88 -13.64 6.93
CA PRO A 117 -1.11 -14.57 8.01
C PRO A 117 -2.15 -15.61 7.59
N GLN A 118 -1.95 -16.84 8.06
CA GLN A 118 -3.04 -17.82 8.07
C GLN A 118 -4.06 -17.38 9.10
N ASP A 119 -5.33 -17.40 8.71
CA ASP A 119 -6.43 -17.36 9.67
C ASP A 119 -6.35 -18.69 10.41
N LYS A 120 -5.68 -18.70 11.58
CA LYS A 120 -5.79 -19.83 12.50
C LYS A 120 -7.24 -19.83 12.96
N GLU A 121 -8.06 -20.61 12.27
CA GLU A 121 -9.41 -20.94 12.69
C GLU A 121 -9.32 -21.30 14.17
N SER A 122 -10.00 -20.53 15.01
CA SER A 122 -10.15 -20.81 16.43
C SER A 122 -11.00 -22.07 16.59
N LYS A 123 -10.45 -23.24 16.25
CA LYS A 123 -10.96 -24.54 16.69
C LYS A 123 -10.61 -24.70 18.17
N GLY A 124 -11.41 -24.09 19.03
CA GLY A 124 -11.13 -24.10 20.46
C GLY A 124 -12.16 -23.40 21.34
N ARG A 125 -13.46 -23.58 21.09
CA ARG A 125 -14.46 -23.44 22.16
C ARG A 125 -15.75 -24.20 21.84
N ALA A 126 -15.68 -25.53 21.89
CA ALA A 126 -16.82 -26.30 22.34
C ALA A 126 -16.84 -26.19 23.87
N LYS A 127 -17.89 -25.59 24.42
CA LYS A 127 -18.33 -25.81 25.80
C LYS A 127 -19.66 -26.53 25.73
#